data_AF-A0A8B7NJ77-F1
#
_entry.id   AF-A0A8B7NJ77-F1
#
_cell.length_a   1.000
_cell.length_b   1.000
_cell.length_c   1.000
_cell.angle_alpha   90.00
_cell.angle_beta   90.00
_cell.angle_gamma   90.00
#
_symmetry.space_group_name_H-M   'P 1'
#
loop_
_entity.id
_entity.type
_entity.pdbx_description
1 polymer ?
#
loop_
_entity_poly.entity_id
_entity_poly.type
_entity_poly.pdbx_seq_one_letter_code
_entity_poly.pdbx_strand_id
1 'polypeptide(L)'
;MMELRVFTVDAFTSVPFCGNPAAVVPLDAPLPEDLLQKIATEFNLSETAYLTPLPEAGTCGDRVWSTCGKFGLRWFTPLNEVPLCGHATLAAAHALISCLGNSCSKFEFETLSGTLVARKDSETQKITLDFPNYEPVPLSDHHADLATLVKLVEEQLPVQDVRVSLTARKLIVRIKDSCT
;
A
#
# COMPACT_ATOMS: atom_id res chain seq x y z
N MET A 1 11.09 23.94 15.12
CA MET A 1 10.86 23.37 13.78
C MET A 1 10.85 21.86 13.96
N MET A 2 9.90 21.14 13.38
CA MET A 2 9.85 19.68 13.44
C MET A 2 10.59 19.14 12.22
N GLU A 3 11.51 18.21 12.42
CA GLU A 3 12.25 17.56 11.33
C GLU A 3 11.72 16.14 11.14
N LEU A 4 11.37 15.79 9.90
CA LEU A 4 10.93 14.46 9.52
C LEU A 4 11.87 13.89 8.47
N ARG A 5 12.30 12.65 8.68
CA ARG A 5 12.94 11.87 7.62
C ARG A 5 11.87 11.37 6.67
N VAL A 6 12.11 11.51 5.38
CA VAL A 6 11.20 11.02 4.34
C VAL A 6 12.00 10.33 3.26
N PHE A 7 11.48 9.20 2.81
CA PHE A 7 11.98 8.47 1.64
C PHE A 7 10.90 8.43 0.58
N THR A 8 11.25 8.69 -0.67
CA THR A 8 10.36 8.42 -1.80
C THR A 8 10.79 7.12 -2.45
N VAL A 9 9.88 6.16 -2.58
CA VAL A 9 10.15 4.85 -3.17
C VAL A 9 9.18 4.59 -4.29
N ASP A 10 9.72 4.27 -5.46
CA ASP A 10 8.96 3.87 -6.64
C ASP A 10 8.66 2.36 -6.59
N ALA A 11 7.42 2.01 -6.25
CA ALA A 11 7.01 0.60 -6.18
C ALA A 11 6.81 -0.01 -7.57
N PHE A 12 6.97 -1.35 -7.66
CA PHE A 12 6.82 -2.14 -8.89
C PHE A 12 7.81 -1.81 -10.01
N THR A 13 8.94 -1.19 -9.70
CA THR A 13 10.01 -0.89 -10.65
C THR A 13 11.38 -1.06 -10.02
N SER A 14 12.41 -1.22 -10.85
CA SER A 14 13.82 -1.07 -10.48
C SER A 14 14.49 0.13 -11.15
N VAL A 15 13.72 0.91 -11.90
CA VAL A 15 14.14 2.12 -12.63
C VAL A 15 13.51 3.33 -11.94
N PRO A 16 14.29 4.36 -11.57
CA PRO A 16 13.75 5.60 -10.99
C PRO A 16 12.72 6.28 -11.90
N PHE A 17 11.76 6.97 -11.29
CA PHE A 17 10.70 7.72 -11.98
C PHE A 17 9.75 6.84 -12.81
N CYS A 18 9.70 5.54 -12.51
CA CYS A 18 8.78 4.57 -13.09
C CYS A 18 7.93 3.94 -11.98
N GLY A 19 6.96 3.09 -12.33
CA GLY A 19 6.15 2.41 -11.33
C GLY A 19 5.20 3.36 -10.59
N ASN A 20 4.92 3.08 -9.32
CA ASN A 20 4.01 3.87 -8.50
C ASN A 20 4.72 4.45 -7.27
N PRO A 21 4.97 5.77 -7.20
CA PRO A 21 5.68 6.39 -6.10
C PRO A 21 4.86 6.44 -4.82
N ALA A 22 5.51 6.19 -3.69
CA ALA A 22 4.97 6.47 -2.36
C ALA A 22 6.00 7.18 -1.49
N ALA A 23 5.55 8.14 -0.69
CA ALA A 23 6.35 8.71 0.38
C ALA A 23 6.30 7.76 1.60
N VAL A 24 7.44 7.53 2.24
CA VAL A 24 7.57 6.73 3.47
C VAL A 24 8.17 7.61 4.55
N VAL A 25 7.44 7.77 5.65
CA VAL A 25 7.80 8.64 6.77
C VAL A 25 7.95 7.79 8.02
N PRO A 26 9.19 7.46 8.44
CA PRO A 26 9.44 6.80 9.71
C PRO A 26 9.22 7.78 10.87
N LEU A 27 8.41 7.37 11.83
CA LEU A 27 8.04 8.15 13.00
C LEU A 27 8.50 7.45 14.27
N ASP A 28 9.28 8.14 15.10
CA ASP A 28 9.69 7.62 16.42
C ASP A 28 8.52 7.63 17.43
N ALA A 29 7.50 8.45 17.18
CA ALA A 29 6.25 8.49 17.92
C ALA A 29 5.06 8.81 16.99
N PRO A 30 3.85 8.30 17.27
CA PRO A 30 2.66 8.64 16.50
C PRO A 30 2.41 10.15 16.48
N LEU A 31 2.07 10.69 15.31
CA LEU A 31 1.64 12.08 15.16
C LEU A 31 0.11 12.18 15.17
N PRO A 32 -0.44 13.36 15.53
CA PRO A 32 -1.86 13.65 15.35
C PRO A 32 -2.32 13.45 13.90
N GLU A 33 -3.53 12.92 13.73
CA GLU A 33 -4.09 12.60 12.40
C GLU A 33 -4.17 13.83 11.48
N ASP A 34 -4.51 14.99 12.00
CA ASP A 34 -4.58 16.23 11.21
C ASP A 34 -3.21 16.60 10.62
N LEU A 35 -2.13 16.30 11.34
CA LEU A 35 -0.76 16.52 10.89
C LEU A 35 -0.35 15.47 9.85
N LEU A 36 -0.69 14.20 10.07
CA LEU A 36 -0.47 13.14 9.07
C LEU A 36 -1.19 13.47 7.75
N GLN A 37 -2.43 13.98 7.82
CA GLN A 37 -3.17 14.39 6.63
C GLN A 37 -2.50 15.58 5.94
N LYS A 38 -2.11 16.63 6.68
CA LYS A 38 -1.41 17.80 6.11
C LYS A 38 -0.11 17.42 5.40
N ILE A 39 0.68 16.53 6.00
CA ILE A 39 1.93 16.05 5.40
C ILE A 39 1.64 15.27 4.11
N ALA A 40 0.63 14.39 4.11
CA ALA A 40 0.26 13.63 2.91
C ALA A 40 -0.25 14.54 1.78
N THR A 41 -1.01 15.58 2.12
CA THR A 41 -1.45 16.61 1.18
C THR A 41 -0.27 17.38 0.60
N GLU A 42 0.73 17.72 1.41
CA GLU A 42 1.95 18.41 0.95
C GLU A 42 2.76 17.58 -0.06
N PHE A 43 2.90 16.27 0.17
CA PHE A 43 3.59 15.38 -0.77
C PHE A 43 2.84 15.20 -2.09
N ASN A 44 1.51 15.21 -2.06
CA ASN A 44 0.64 15.07 -3.22
C ASN A 44 0.98 13.86 -4.12
N LEU A 45 1.44 12.77 -3.52
CA LEU A 45 1.57 11.45 -4.15
C LEU A 45 0.28 10.66 -3.96
N SER A 46 0.16 9.51 -4.64
CA SER A 46 -0.98 8.60 -4.47
C SER A 46 -1.19 8.30 -2.98
N GLU A 47 -0.10 7.92 -2.28
CA GLU A 47 -0.12 7.63 -0.85
C GLU A 47 1.18 8.04 -0.15
N THR A 48 1.03 8.48 1.10
CA THR A 48 2.10 8.62 2.09
C THR A 48 1.91 7.56 3.17
N ALA A 49 2.95 6.74 3.38
CA ALA A 49 3.02 5.69 4.38
C ALA A 49 3.75 6.17 5.64
N TYR A 50 3.10 6.07 6.80
CA TYR A 50 3.68 6.39 8.10
C TYR A 50 4.02 5.11 8.84
N LEU A 51 5.30 4.95 9.21
CA LEU A 51 5.81 3.78 9.93
C LEU A 51 6.09 4.15 11.39
N THR A 52 5.69 3.29 12.32
CA THR A 52 6.08 3.41 13.74
C THR A 52 6.54 2.04 14.24
N PRO A 53 7.72 1.92 14.87
CA PRO A 53 8.19 0.63 15.36
C PRO A 53 7.31 0.12 16.50
N LEU A 54 7.02 -1.18 16.48
CA LEU A 54 6.32 -1.89 17.56
C LEU A 54 7.29 -2.93 18.15
N PRO A 55 8.28 -2.49 18.94
CA PRO A 55 9.31 -3.39 19.47
C PRO A 55 8.71 -4.48 20.34
N GLU A 56 9.22 -5.71 20.16
CA GLU A 56 8.98 -6.79 21.11
C GLU A 56 9.79 -6.57 22.39
N ALA A 57 9.40 -7.26 23.47
CA ALA A 57 10.16 -7.22 24.72
C ALA A 57 11.63 -7.62 24.47
N GLY A 58 12.57 -6.71 24.77
CA GLY A 58 14.00 -6.91 24.56
C GLY A 58 14.59 -6.19 23.33
N THR A 59 13.76 -5.60 22.46
CA THR A 59 14.20 -4.61 21.46
C THR A 59 14.13 -3.20 22.06
N CYS A 60 15.28 -2.57 22.32
CA CYS A 60 15.31 -1.20 22.86
C CYS A 60 16.51 -0.39 22.35
N GLY A 61 16.38 0.94 22.47
CA GLY A 61 17.42 1.90 22.10
C GLY A 61 17.58 2.12 20.60
N ASP A 62 18.72 2.66 20.21
CA ASP A 62 19.03 3.16 18.86
C ASP A 62 18.90 2.11 17.74
N ARG A 63 18.79 0.82 18.10
CA ARG A 63 18.72 -0.29 17.14
C ARG A 63 17.30 -0.70 16.76
N VAL A 64 16.27 -0.07 17.31
CA VAL A 64 14.88 -0.48 17.06
C VAL A 64 14.57 -0.53 15.57
N TRP A 65 15.03 0.45 14.79
CA TRP A 65 14.80 0.51 13.35
C TRP A 65 15.55 -0.58 12.56
N SER A 66 16.64 -1.14 13.08
CA SER A 66 17.45 -2.13 12.36
C SER A 66 17.13 -3.59 12.72
N THR A 67 16.44 -3.84 13.83
CA THR A 67 16.12 -5.18 14.33
C THR A 67 14.64 -5.44 14.60
N CYS A 68 13.79 -4.41 14.62
CA CYS A 68 12.35 -4.61 14.80
C CYS A 68 11.73 -5.22 13.53
N GLY A 69 10.92 -6.27 13.71
CA GLY A 69 10.16 -6.91 12.63
C GLY A 69 8.67 -6.54 12.62
N LYS A 70 8.22 -5.70 13.55
CA LYS A 70 6.81 -5.34 13.74
C LYS A 70 6.63 -3.82 13.72
N PHE A 71 5.69 -3.32 12.94
CA PHE A 71 5.49 -1.89 12.76
C PHE A 71 4.01 -1.55 12.70
N GLY A 72 3.62 -0.41 13.25
CA GLY A 72 2.38 0.25 12.88
C GLY A 72 2.56 0.88 11.50
N LEU A 73 1.55 0.73 10.64
CA LEU A 73 1.57 1.30 9.30
C LEU A 73 0.21 1.92 8.97
N ARG A 74 0.24 3.21 8.62
CA ARG A 74 -0.93 3.98 8.17
C ARG A 74 -0.66 4.57 6.80
N TRP A 75 -1.69 4.70 5.97
CA TRP A 75 -1.58 5.30 4.63
C TRP A 75 -2.56 6.42 4.45
N PHE A 76 -2.06 7.54 3.96
CA PHE A 76 -2.87 8.70 3.67
C PHE A 76 -2.73 9.03 2.20
N THR A 77 -3.87 9.18 1.53
CA THR A 77 -3.94 9.95 0.28
C THR A 77 -3.88 11.44 0.63
N PRO A 78 -3.79 12.33 -0.37
CA PRO A 78 -3.89 13.77 -0.13
C PRO A 78 -5.23 14.22 0.49
N LEU A 79 -6.25 13.36 0.53
CA LEU A 79 -7.61 13.69 0.96
C LEU A 79 -8.05 12.98 2.24
N ASN A 80 -7.62 11.73 2.44
CA ASN A 80 -8.05 10.91 3.58
C ASN A 80 -7.09 9.73 3.85
N GLU A 81 -7.18 9.18 5.06
CA GLU A 81 -6.61 7.86 5.38
C GLU A 81 -7.31 6.75 4.61
N VAL A 82 -6.55 5.75 4.14
CA VAL A 82 -7.08 4.56 3.47
C VAL A 82 -6.75 3.31 4.28
N PRO A 83 -7.68 2.33 4.34
CA PRO A 83 -7.51 1.18 5.23
C PRO A 83 -6.51 0.15 4.70
N LEU A 84 -6.21 0.15 3.39
CA LEU A 84 -5.36 -0.84 2.73
C LEU A 84 -4.69 -0.21 1.50
N CYS A 85 -3.35 -0.31 1.42
CA CYS A 85 -2.59 0.13 0.25
C CYS A 85 -1.42 -0.79 -0.06
N GLY A 86 -1.42 -1.45 -1.23
CA GLY A 86 -0.41 -2.47 -1.57
C GLY A 86 0.97 -1.87 -1.87
N HIS A 87 1.05 -0.94 -2.81
CA HIS A 87 2.33 -0.40 -3.29
C HIS A 87 3.07 0.40 -2.21
N ALA A 88 2.35 1.19 -1.40
CA ALA A 88 2.93 1.92 -0.28
C ALA A 88 3.40 0.99 0.85
N THR A 89 2.79 -0.21 1.00
CA THR A 89 3.32 -1.24 1.91
C THR A 89 4.63 -1.83 1.39
N LEU A 90 4.73 -2.11 0.09
CA LEU A 90 5.98 -2.57 -0.53
C LEU A 90 7.07 -1.50 -0.43
N ALA A 91 6.72 -0.23 -0.65
CA ALA A 91 7.61 0.92 -0.45
C ALA A 91 8.12 1.00 0.99
N ALA A 92 7.22 0.85 1.98
CA ALA A 92 7.56 0.84 3.39
C ALA A 92 8.54 -0.29 3.75
N ALA A 93 8.26 -1.53 3.30
CA ALA A 93 9.17 -2.67 3.49
C ALA A 93 10.53 -2.43 2.82
N HIS A 94 10.54 -1.88 1.61
CA HIS A 94 11.78 -1.54 0.90
C HIS A 94 12.59 -0.47 1.65
N ALA A 95 11.94 0.58 2.16
CA ALA A 95 12.60 1.62 2.94
C ALA A 95 13.20 1.08 4.24
N LEU A 96 12.51 0.17 4.94
CA LEU A 96 13.06 -0.52 6.12
C LEU A 96 14.38 -1.23 5.80
N ILE A 97 14.41 -2.00 4.71
CA ILE A 97 15.60 -2.77 4.30
C ILE A 97 16.72 -1.84 3.80
N SER A 98 16.41 -1.04 2.79
CA SER A 98 17.41 -0.34 1.97
C SER A 98 17.85 1.00 2.55
N CYS A 99 16.96 1.70 3.27
CA CYS A 99 17.23 3.06 3.76
C CYS A 99 17.48 3.09 5.27
N LEU A 100 16.80 2.22 6.03
CA LEU A 100 16.90 2.15 7.48
C LEU A 100 17.80 1.01 7.98
N GLY A 101 18.36 0.20 7.06
CA GLY A 101 19.33 -0.84 7.39
C GLY A 101 18.74 -1.98 8.22
N ASN A 102 17.45 -2.24 8.09
CA ASN A 102 16.79 -3.32 8.81
C ASN A 102 17.17 -4.69 8.24
N SER A 103 17.60 -5.58 9.13
CA SER A 103 18.11 -6.90 8.80
C SER A 103 17.05 -8.01 8.78
N CYS A 104 15.80 -7.71 9.18
CA CYS A 104 14.71 -8.67 9.16
C CYS A 104 14.34 -9.06 7.72
N SER A 105 14.05 -10.34 7.52
CA SER A 105 13.52 -10.87 6.25
C SER A 105 11.99 -10.90 6.19
N LYS A 106 11.33 -10.67 7.33
CA LYS A 106 9.87 -10.64 7.49
C LYS A 106 9.49 -9.39 8.29
N PHE A 107 8.49 -8.67 7.78
CA PHE A 107 7.87 -7.54 8.45
C PHE A 107 6.38 -7.80 8.64
N GLU A 108 5.89 -7.54 9.84
CA GLU A 108 4.46 -7.55 10.17
C GLU A 108 4.03 -6.10 10.39
N PHE A 109 3.01 -5.68 9.65
CA PHE A 109 2.46 -4.34 9.72
C PHE A 109 1.08 -4.38 10.37
N GLU A 110 0.91 -3.73 11.51
CA GLU A 110 -0.40 -3.48 12.13
C GLU A 110 -1.08 -2.30 11.44
N THR A 111 -2.24 -2.55 10.83
CA THR A 111 -2.95 -1.61 9.96
C THR A 111 -4.44 -1.63 10.25
N LEU A 112 -5.21 -0.68 9.68
CA LEU A 112 -6.67 -0.67 9.82
C LEU A 112 -7.35 -1.90 9.20
N SER A 113 -6.72 -2.57 8.23
CA SER A 113 -7.23 -3.81 7.63
C SER A 113 -6.70 -5.08 8.30
N GLY A 114 -6.10 -4.97 9.49
CA GLY A 114 -5.44 -6.07 10.20
C GLY A 114 -3.95 -6.18 9.84
N THR A 115 -3.34 -7.31 10.22
CA THR A 115 -1.91 -7.52 10.01
C THR A 115 -1.59 -7.87 8.55
N LEU A 116 -0.72 -7.08 7.92
CA LEU A 116 -0.13 -7.41 6.62
C LEU A 116 1.29 -7.92 6.81
N VAL A 117 1.70 -8.90 5.99
CA VAL A 117 3.03 -9.50 6.09
C VAL A 117 3.81 -9.29 4.80
N ALA A 118 4.93 -8.58 4.89
CA ALA A 118 5.89 -8.48 3.81
C ALA A 118 7.10 -9.38 4.05
N ARG A 119 7.60 -10.03 3.00
CA ARG A 119 8.76 -10.91 3.07
C ARG A 119 9.76 -10.55 1.99
N LYS A 120 11.03 -10.47 2.37
CA LYS A 120 12.13 -10.37 1.41
C LYS A 120 12.59 -11.77 1.05
N ASP A 121 12.48 -12.11 -0.23
CA ASP A 121 12.99 -13.35 -0.76
C ASP A 121 14.53 -13.30 -0.87
N SER A 122 15.22 -14.32 -0.33
CA SER A 122 16.68 -14.31 -0.26
C SER A 122 17.37 -14.55 -1.60
N GLU A 123 16.70 -15.23 -2.54
CA GLU A 123 17.29 -15.58 -3.84
C GLU A 123 17.07 -14.47 -4.87
N THR A 124 15.82 -14.03 -5.00
CA THR A 124 15.40 -13.03 -6.00
C THR A 124 15.55 -11.60 -5.51
N GLN A 125 15.76 -11.39 -4.21
CA GLN A 125 15.77 -10.07 -3.55
C GLN A 125 14.45 -9.29 -3.66
N LYS A 126 13.38 -9.91 -4.17
CA LYS A 126 12.07 -9.29 -4.30
C LYS A 126 11.34 -9.26 -2.96
N ILE A 127 10.41 -8.32 -2.83
CA ILE A 127 9.51 -8.24 -1.67
C ILE A 127 8.15 -8.78 -2.10
N THR A 128 7.64 -9.77 -1.37
CA THR A 128 6.27 -10.29 -1.52
C THR A 128 5.41 -9.81 -0.36
N LEU A 129 4.09 -9.77 -0.60
CA LEU A 129 3.12 -9.25 0.35
C LEU A 129 1.93 -10.20 0.44
N ASP A 130 1.62 -10.63 1.66
CA ASP A 130 0.41 -11.40 1.95
C ASP A 130 -0.77 -10.42 2.01
N PHE A 131 -1.60 -10.41 0.97
CA PHE A 131 -2.75 -9.51 0.82
C PHE A 131 -4.08 -10.27 0.95
N PRO A 132 -5.13 -9.63 1.49
CA PRO A 132 -6.43 -10.28 1.61
C PRO A 132 -7.00 -10.62 0.23
N ASN A 133 -7.50 -11.85 0.09
CA ASN A 133 -8.18 -12.29 -1.12
C ASN A 133 -9.64 -11.84 -1.10
N TYR A 134 -9.97 -10.81 -1.88
CA TYR A 134 -11.35 -10.31 -2.04
C TYR A 134 -11.93 -10.80 -3.37
N GLU A 135 -12.37 -12.05 -3.39
CA GLU A 135 -12.82 -12.72 -4.60
C GLU A 135 -13.93 -11.93 -5.33
N PRO A 136 -13.74 -11.60 -6.62
CA PRO A 136 -14.75 -10.90 -7.40
C PRO A 136 -15.78 -11.87 -7.96
N VAL A 137 -17.05 -11.49 -7.87
CA VAL A 137 -18.19 -12.27 -8.38
C VAL A 137 -18.70 -11.69 -9.70
N PRO A 138 -19.34 -12.50 -10.58
CA PRO A 138 -20.01 -11.97 -11.76
C PRO A 138 -21.00 -10.87 -11.40
N LEU A 139 -21.06 -9.82 -12.22
CA LEU A 139 -22.04 -8.78 -12.02
C LEU A 139 -23.45 -9.33 -12.30
N SER A 140 -24.35 -9.23 -11.32
CA SER A 140 -25.75 -9.63 -11.42
C SER A 140 -26.70 -8.43 -11.34
N ASP A 141 -27.97 -8.64 -11.71
CA ASP A 141 -29.05 -7.63 -11.68
C ASP A 141 -29.25 -6.95 -10.31
N HIS A 142 -28.76 -7.58 -9.23
CA HIS A 142 -28.79 -7.03 -7.87
C HIS A 142 -27.87 -5.81 -7.68
N HIS A 143 -27.03 -5.49 -8.66
CA HIS A 143 -26.16 -4.30 -8.67
C HIS A 143 -26.64 -3.28 -9.71
N ALA A 144 -27.94 -2.99 -9.74
CA ALA A 144 -28.56 -2.09 -10.71
C ALA A 144 -27.84 -0.72 -10.80
N ASP A 145 -27.30 -0.22 -9.68
CA ASP A 145 -26.55 1.05 -9.62
C ASP A 145 -25.26 1.02 -10.46
N LEU A 146 -24.68 -0.15 -10.71
CA LEU A 146 -23.50 -0.34 -11.55
C LEU A 146 -23.87 -0.60 -13.01
N ALA A 147 -25.13 -0.91 -13.32
CA ALA A 147 -25.56 -1.28 -14.67
C ALA A 147 -25.31 -0.15 -15.68
N THR A 148 -25.48 1.11 -15.27
CA THR A 148 -25.20 2.28 -16.12
C THR A 148 -23.71 2.40 -16.44
N LEU A 149 -22.83 2.18 -15.46
CA LEU A 149 -21.38 2.20 -15.66
C LEU A 149 -20.95 1.08 -16.61
N VAL A 150 -21.54 -0.10 -16.48
CA VAL A 150 -21.22 -1.23 -17.34
C VAL A 150 -21.66 -1.01 -18.77
N LYS A 151 -22.88 -0.51 -18.99
CA LYS A 151 -23.35 -0.13 -20.33
C LYS A 151 -22.41 0.86 -21.00
N LEU A 152 -21.99 1.91 -20.29
CA LEU A 152 -21.05 2.90 -20.81
C LEU A 152 -19.71 2.28 -21.22
N VAL A 153 -19.21 1.31 -20.44
CA VAL A 153 -17.95 0.63 -20.73
C VAL A 153 -18.09 -0.35 -21.91
N GLU A 154 -19.19 -1.10 -21.99
CA GLU A 154 -19.49 -2.03 -23.08
C GLU A 154 -19.69 -1.33 -24.43
N GLU A 155 -20.21 -0.10 -24.43
CA GLU A 155 -20.36 0.72 -25.64
C GLU A 155 -19.02 1.21 -26.20
N GLN A 156 -17.99 1.36 -25.36
CA GLN A 156 -16.69 1.94 -25.74
C GLN A 156 -15.58 0.90 -25.91
N LEU A 157 -15.68 -0.24 -25.25
CA LEU A 157 -14.65 -1.27 -25.21
C LEU A 157 -15.23 -2.64 -25.55
N PRO A 158 -14.47 -3.53 -26.21
CA PRO A 158 -14.92 -4.88 -26.47
C PRO A 158 -14.79 -5.73 -25.19
N VAL A 159 -15.74 -5.56 -24.28
CA VAL A 159 -15.83 -6.27 -23.01
C VAL A 159 -16.14 -7.75 -23.22
N GLN A 160 -15.49 -8.61 -22.44
CA GLN A 160 -15.68 -10.07 -22.40
C GLN A 160 -16.30 -10.56 -21.09
N ASP A 161 -15.99 -9.91 -19.96
CA ASP A 161 -16.49 -10.28 -18.64
C ASP A 161 -16.48 -9.05 -17.73
N VAL A 162 -17.47 -8.96 -16.84
CA VAL A 162 -17.54 -7.91 -15.81
C VAL A 162 -17.81 -8.55 -14.47
N ARG A 163 -16.91 -8.29 -13.53
CA ARG A 163 -17.00 -8.77 -12.16
C ARG A 163 -16.92 -7.63 -11.17
N VAL A 164 -17.45 -7.85 -9.97
CA VAL A 164 -17.43 -6.88 -8.89
C VAL A 164 -16.91 -7.53 -7.61
N SER A 165 -16.07 -6.81 -6.88
CA SER A 165 -15.73 -7.11 -5.50
C SER A 165 -16.21 -5.94 -4.65
N LEU A 166 -17.34 -6.13 -3.95
CA LEU A 166 -17.92 -5.09 -3.09
C LEU A 166 -17.00 -4.77 -1.90
N THR A 167 -16.36 -5.80 -1.34
CA THR A 167 -15.38 -5.66 -0.25
C THR A 167 -14.20 -4.81 -0.69
N ALA A 168 -13.63 -5.08 -1.88
CA ALA A 168 -12.53 -4.27 -2.41
C ALA A 168 -13.00 -2.94 -3.03
N ARG A 169 -14.31 -2.75 -3.21
CA ARG A 169 -14.94 -1.67 -3.99
C ARG A 169 -14.33 -1.53 -5.39
N LYS A 170 -14.15 -2.66 -6.07
CA LYS A 170 -13.58 -2.72 -7.43
C LYS A 170 -14.59 -3.29 -8.42
N LEU A 171 -14.70 -2.62 -9.57
CA LEU A 171 -15.31 -3.16 -10.79
C LEU A 171 -14.17 -3.65 -11.69
N ILE A 172 -14.19 -4.91 -12.07
CA ILE A 172 -13.19 -5.56 -12.90
C ILE A 172 -13.81 -5.81 -14.26
N VAL A 173 -13.25 -5.19 -15.29
CA VAL A 173 -13.71 -5.30 -16.67
C VAL A 173 -12.63 -6.02 -17.47
N ARG A 174 -12.96 -7.20 -17.98
CA ARG A 174 -12.12 -7.93 -18.93
C ARG A 174 -12.42 -7.45 -20.33
N ILE A 175 -11.42 -6.93 -21.04
CA ILE A 175 -11.52 -6.59 -22.46
C ILE A 175 -10.87 -7.67 -23.31
N LYS A 176 -11.18 -7.70 -24.62
CA LYS A 176 -10.51 -8.62 -25.55
C LYS A 176 -9.00 -8.39 -25.59
N ASP A 177 -8.23 -9.48 -25.61
CA ASP A 177 -6.76 -9.45 -25.70
C ASP A 177 -6.24 -8.69 -26.93
N SER A 178 -7.05 -8.56 -27.99
CA SER A 178 -6.73 -7.80 -29.20
C SER A 178 -6.63 -6.28 -29.01
N CYS A 179 -6.87 -5.77 -27.80
CA CYS A 179 -6.93 -4.33 -27.49
C CYS A 179 -5.69 -3.78 -26.75
N THR A 180 -4.72 -4.65 -26.45
CA THR A 180 -3.47 -4.32 -25.76
C THR A 180 -2.29 -4.74 -26.62
#